data_AF-A0A7J2LWU7-F1
#
_entry.id   AF-A0A7J2LWU7-F1
#
_cell.length_a   1.000
_cell.length_b   1.000
_cell.length_c   1.000
_cell.angle_alpha   90.00
_cell.angle_beta   90.00
_cell.angle_gamma   90.00
#
_symmetry.space_group_name_H-M   'P 1'
#
loop_
_entity.id
_entity.type
_entity.pdbx_description
1 polymer ?
#
loop_
_entity_poly.entity_id
_entity_poly.type
_entity_poly.pdbx_seq_one_letter_code
_entity_poly.pdbx_strand_id
1 'polypeptide(L)'
;MREGDLHAKGVPKARGEDIRRHWLGDGHMSGEEERAPKRRENLPIHGILREDGVLIPASEDIEGLKSRGYGTPKNDDLILAYYEALYLLSKGILEVKDEETGKKLSFEDLLERAKSVNEDAWVKYLVYRDL
;
A
#
# COMPACT_ATOMS: atom_id res chain seq x y z
N MET A 1 13.91 -34.21 -35.66
CA MET A 1 12.55 -34.72 -35.37
C MET A 1 12.71 -35.96 -34.49
N ARG A 2 12.15 -35.90 -33.26
CA ARG A 2 11.66 -36.98 -32.35
C ARG A 2 12.61 -38.16 -32.01
N GLU A 3 12.58 -38.82 -30.85
CA GLU A 3 11.64 -38.92 -29.73
C GLU A 3 12.33 -39.65 -28.55
N GLY A 4 11.85 -39.39 -27.33
CA GLY A 4 11.85 -40.34 -26.20
C GLY A 4 13.15 -40.46 -25.38
N ASP A 5 13.12 -40.82 -24.12
CA ASP A 5 12.03 -40.95 -23.16
C ASP A 5 12.69 -41.19 -21.78
N LEU A 6 12.07 -40.61 -20.75
CA LEU A 6 11.92 -41.13 -19.37
C LEU A 6 13.19 -41.37 -18.49
N HIS A 7 13.43 -40.60 -17.43
CA HIS A 7 12.81 -40.64 -16.08
C HIS A 7 13.36 -41.72 -15.12
N ALA A 8 14.12 -41.29 -14.08
CA ALA A 8 14.19 -41.94 -12.76
C ALA A 8 14.78 -40.94 -11.74
N LYS A 9 13.95 -40.14 -11.05
CA LYS A 9 13.40 -40.40 -9.70
C LYS A 9 14.46 -40.65 -8.61
N GLY A 10 14.84 -39.57 -7.92
CA GLY A 10 15.38 -39.61 -6.57
C GLY A 10 14.37 -39.00 -5.60
N VAL A 11 13.53 -39.85 -4.99
CA VAL A 11 12.65 -39.48 -3.87
C VAL A 11 13.18 -40.17 -2.62
N PRO A 12 13.61 -39.45 -1.58
CA PRO A 12 13.83 -40.06 -0.28
C PRO A 12 12.51 -40.12 0.51
N LYS A 13 11.95 -41.33 0.51
CA LYS A 13 11.26 -42.08 1.59
C LYS A 13 10.65 -41.27 2.75
N ALA A 14 9.32 -41.19 2.74
CA ALA A 14 8.50 -41.02 3.95
C ALA A 14 8.69 -42.22 4.91
N ARG A 15 8.56 -41.96 6.22
CA ARG A 15 8.61 -42.96 7.29
C ARG A 15 7.43 -42.76 8.25
N GLY A 16 6.67 -43.83 8.49
CA GLY A 16 5.65 -44.05 9.53
C GLY A 16 4.27 -43.47 9.18
N GLU A 17 3.25 -44.26 8.78
CA GLU A 17 2.38 -45.09 9.64
C GLU A 17 1.81 -44.25 10.81
N ASP A 18 0.52 -44.17 11.12
CA ASP A 18 -0.69 -44.89 10.75
C ASP A 18 -1.79 -44.14 11.53
N ILE A 19 -2.87 -43.70 10.88
CA ILE A 19 -4.25 -43.87 11.39
C ILE A 19 -5.24 -43.33 10.35
N ARG A 20 -5.72 -44.23 9.49
CA ARG A 20 -7.07 -44.10 8.95
C ARG A 20 -8.05 -44.56 10.03
N ARG A 21 -8.83 -43.64 10.60
CA ARG A 21 -10.14 -43.98 11.15
C ARG A 21 -11.17 -42.94 10.73
N HIS A 22 -11.99 -43.40 9.79
CA HIS A 22 -13.44 -43.24 9.78
C HIS A 22 -14.01 -41.81 9.74
N TRP A 23 -14.36 -41.40 8.53
CA TRP A 23 -15.27 -40.30 8.25
C TRP A 23 -16.68 -40.73 8.66
N LEU A 24 -17.28 -40.08 9.67
CA LEU A 24 -18.72 -40.01 9.91
C LEU A 24 -18.96 -38.92 10.98
N GLY A 25 -19.53 -37.81 10.55
CA GLY A 25 -19.91 -36.70 11.44
C GLY A 25 -20.06 -35.42 10.66
N ASP A 26 -21.29 -35.10 10.26
CA ASP A 26 -21.68 -33.91 9.55
C ASP A 26 -21.10 -32.63 10.16
N GLY A 27 -20.22 -31.99 9.41
CA GLY A 27 -19.68 -30.67 9.70
C GLY A 27 -19.62 -29.90 8.40
N HIS A 28 -20.66 -29.11 8.13
CA HIS A 28 -20.66 -28.10 7.09
C HIS A 28 -19.63 -27.03 7.49
N MET A 29 -18.37 -27.26 7.13
CA MET A 29 -17.27 -26.31 7.28
C MET A 29 -16.94 -25.80 5.89
N SER A 30 -17.71 -24.80 5.47
CA SER A 30 -17.42 -23.99 4.29
C SER A 30 -16.06 -23.33 4.51
N GLY A 31 -15.07 -23.81 3.75
CA GLY A 31 -13.77 -23.19 3.68
C GLY A 31 -13.89 -21.80 3.09
N GLU A 32 -13.57 -20.82 3.90
CA GLU A 32 -12.90 -19.61 3.44
C GLU A 32 -11.63 -19.51 4.26
N GLU A 33 -10.63 -20.23 3.77
CA GLU A 33 -9.23 -19.93 4.04
C GLU A 33 -9.04 -18.44 3.72
N GLU A 34 -9.04 -17.61 4.77
CA GLU A 34 -8.71 -16.19 4.68
C GLU A 34 -7.34 -16.08 4.02
N ARG A 35 -7.37 -15.90 2.70
CA ARG A 35 -6.18 -15.61 1.90
C ARG A 35 -5.61 -14.32 2.47
N ALA A 36 -4.59 -14.45 3.30
CA ALA A 36 -3.72 -13.34 3.67
C ALA A 36 -3.43 -12.54 2.39
N PRO A 37 -3.73 -11.23 2.35
CA PRO A 37 -3.55 -10.46 1.14
C PRO A 37 -2.07 -10.58 0.75
N LYS A 38 -1.84 -11.05 -0.49
CA LYS A 38 -0.50 -11.13 -1.08
C LYS A 38 0.18 -9.80 -0.78
N ARG A 39 1.30 -9.82 -0.03
CA ARG A 39 2.21 -8.67 0.10
C ARG A 39 2.62 -8.29 -1.32
N ARG A 40 1.83 -7.44 -1.98
CA ARG A 40 2.31 -6.66 -3.10
C ARG A 40 3.47 -5.88 -2.51
N GLU A 41 4.62 -5.90 -3.17
CA GLU A 41 5.68 -4.97 -2.83
C GLU A 41 5.06 -3.57 -2.90
N ASN A 42 4.74 -3.03 -1.73
CA ASN A 42 3.92 -1.84 -1.59
C ASN A 42 4.88 -0.67 -1.79
N LEU A 43 5.30 -0.48 -3.04
CA LEU A 43 6.11 0.67 -3.39
C LEU A 43 5.33 1.92 -2.99
N PRO A 44 5.96 2.84 -2.27
CA PRO A 44 5.29 4.05 -1.86
C PRO A 44 4.91 4.85 -3.11
N ILE A 45 3.74 5.47 -3.05
CA ILE A 45 3.28 6.40 -4.07
C ILE A 45 4.19 7.63 -4.02
N HIS A 46 4.57 8.15 -5.17
CA HIS A 46 5.39 9.36 -5.25
C HIS A 46 4.51 10.59 -5.45
N GLY A 47 4.73 11.59 -4.61
CA GLY A 47 4.10 12.91 -4.70
C GLY A 47 5.13 14.02 -4.87
N ILE A 48 4.69 15.12 -5.44
CA ILE A 48 5.48 16.32 -5.67
C ILE A 48 4.89 17.47 -4.86
N LEU A 49 5.72 18.13 -4.04
CA LEU A 49 5.30 19.29 -3.28
C LEU A 49 4.89 20.44 -4.21
N ARG A 50 3.76 21.08 -3.91
CA ARG A 50 3.22 22.27 -4.57
C ARG A 50 2.85 23.31 -3.52
N GLU A 51 2.50 24.51 -3.95
CA GLU A 51 2.02 25.55 -3.04
C GLU A 51 0.72 25.15 -2.33
N ASP A 52 -0.18 24.47 -3.04
CA ASP A 52 -1.52 24.09 -2.59
C ASP A 52 -1.60 22.71 -1.93
N GLY A 53 -0.50 21.95 -1.87
CA GLY A 53 -0.45 20.63 -1.26
C GLY A 53 0.59 19.71 -1.89
N VAL A 54 0.23 18.45 -2.09
CA VAL A 54 1.08 17.45 -2.75
C VAL A 54 0.37 16.89 -3.96
N LEU A 55 0.96 17.08 -5.14
CA LEU A 55 0.46 16.55 -6.41
C LEU A 55 0.92 15.11 -6.61
N ILE A 56 -0.01 14.21 -6.86
CA ILE A 56 0.24 12.83 -7.25
C ILE A 56 0.03 12.72 -8.76
N PRO A 57 1.09 12.47 -9.54
CA PRO A 57 0.97 12.33 -10.98
C PRO A 57 0.07 11.16 -11.38
N ALA A 58 -0.61 11.26 -12.51
CA ALA A 58 -1.44 10.20 -13.09
C ALA A 58 -0.71 8.88 -13.35
N SER A 59 0.64 8.87 -13.36
CA SER A 59 1.46 7.67 -13.47
C SER A 59 1.47 6.80 -12.21
N GLU A 60 1.03 7.34 -11.07
CA GLU A 60 0.93 6.66 -9.79
C GLU A 60 -0.48 6.07 -9.56
N ASP A 61 -0.69 5.32 -8.48
CA ASP A 61 -1.99 4.73 -8.14
C ASP A 61 -2.99 5.75 -7.56
N ILE A 62 -3.44 6.68 -8.40
CA ILE A 62 -4.42 7.71 -8.04
C ILE A 62 -5.80 7.12 -7.73
N GLU A 63 -6.19 6.03 -8.39
CA GLU A 63 -7.49 5.38 -8.18
C GLU A 63 -7.53 4.65 -6.82
N GLY A 64 -6.42 4.04 -6.42
CA GLY A 64 -6.24 3.48 -5.08
C GLY A 64 -6.37 4.53 -3.98
N LEU A 65 -5.85 5.74 -4.20
CA LEU A 65 -6.01 6.87 -3.27
C LEU A 65 -7.45 7.39 -3.24
N LYS A 66 -8.04 7.65 -4.42
CA LYS A 66 -9.41 8.15 -4.56
C LYS A 66 -10.44 7.22 -3.95
N SER A 67 -10.33 5.91 -4.19
CA SER A 67 -11.26 4.91 -3.63
C SER A 67 -11.23 4.82 -2.11
N ARG A 68 -10.13 5.25 -1.48
CA ARG A 68 -9.98 5.35 -0.03
C ARG A 68 -10.35 6.73 0.53
N GLY A 69 -10.79 7.65 -0.33
CA GLY A 69 -11.20 9.00 0.05
C GLY A 69 -10.05 9.99 0.23
N TYR A 70 -8.88 9.73 -0.35
CA TYR A 70 -7.76 10.67 -0.33
C TYR A 70 -7.77 11.60 -1.56
N GLY A 71 -7.52 12.88 -1.31
CA GLY A 71 -7.23 13.87 -2.33
C GLY A 71 -8.44 14.35 -3.14
N THR A 72 -8.19 15.34 -3.99
CA THR A 72 -9.16 15.91 -4.91
C THR A 72 -8.60 15.84 -6.34
N PRO A 73 -9.37 15.38 -7.34
CA PRO A 73 -8.91 15.37 -8.73
C PRO A 73 -8.57 16.78 -9.23
N LYS A 74 -7.41 16.92 -9.89
CA LYS A 74 -6.96 18.17 -10.51
C LYS A 74 -6.40 17.85 -11.90
N ASN A 75 -7.22 18.08 -12.93
CA ASN A 75 -6.99 17.59 -14.29
C ASN A 75 -6.89 16.05 -14.29
N ASP A 76 -5.80 15.49 -14.84
CA ASP A 76 -5.51 14.06 -14.85
C ASP A 76 -4.80 13.58 -13.58
N ASP A 77 -4.32 14.50 -12.75
CA ASP A 77 -3.59 14.22 -11.52
C ASP A 77 -4.51 14.28 -10.29
N LEU A 78 -3.97 13.91 -9.13
CA LEU A 78 -4.65 14.01 -7.84
C LEU A 78 -3.89 14.97 -6.94
N ILE A 79 -4.56 15.94 -6.31
CA ILE A 79 -3.94 16.77 -5.28
C ILE A 79 -4.37 16.34 -3.88
N LEU A 80 -3.39 16.11 -3.02
CA LEU A 80 -3.58 15.87 -1.60
C LEU A 80 -3.46 17.18 -0.85
N ALA A 81 -4.40 17.44 0.06
CA ALA A 81 -4.21 18.49 1.05
C ALA A 81 -3.04 18.11 1.97
N TYR A 82 -2.38 19.12 2.56
CA TYR A 82 -1.21 18.91 3.42
C TYR A 82 -1.46 17.90 4.56
N TYR A 83 -2.63 17.93 5.20
CA TYR A 83 -2.95 17.00 6.29
C TYR A 83 -3.15 15.55 5.81
N GLU A 84 -3.66 15.35 4.58
CA GLU A 84 -3.77 14.02 3.96
C GLU A 84 -2.39 13.49 3.59
N ALA A 85 -1.55 14.34 2.99
CA ALA A 85 -0.19 14.00 2.62
C ALA A 85 0.65 13.65 3.86
N LEU A 86 0.55 14.43 4.94
CA LEU A 86 1.18 14.12 6.24
C LEU A 86 0.73 12.77 6.79
N TYR A 87 -0.57 12.48 6.72
CA TYR A 87 -1.10 11.19 7.13
C TYR A 87 -0.49 10.04 6.32
N LEU A 88 -0.57 10.10 4.99
CA LEU A 88 -0.07 9.04 4.11
C LEU A 88 1.46 8.85 4.22
N LEU A 89 2.21 9.95 4.35
CA LEU A 89 3.65 9.93 4.58
C LEU A 89 3.98 9.25 5.92
N SER A 90 3.23 9.56 6.99
CA SER A 90 3.41 8.94 8.30
C SER A 90 3.13 7.42 8.30
N LYS A 91 2.30 6.94 7.37
CA LYS A 91 2.02 5.50 7.17
C LYS A 91 3.03 4.83 6.24
N GLY A 92 3.97 5.57 5.66
CA GLY A 92 4.90 5.06 4.66
C GLY A 92 4.24 4.69 3.32
N ILE A 93 3.03 5.20 3.06
CA ILE A 93 2.30 4.96 1.81
C ILE A 93 2.71 5.97 0.75
N LEU A 94 3.12 7.18 1.17
CA LEU A 94 3.51 8.28 0.30
C LEU A 94 4.98 8.64 0.54
N GLU A 95 5.70 8.94 -0.53
CA GLU A 95 6.96 9.68 -0.50
C GLU A 95 6.78 11.00 -1.22
N VAL A 96 7.20 12.09 -0.59
CA VAL A 96 7.08 13.44 -1.17
C VAL A 96 8.46 13.94 -1.58
N LYS A 97 8.55 14.50 -2.78
CA LYS A 97 9.72 15.22 -3.26
C LYS A 97 9.39 16.69 -3.49
N ASP A 98 10.33 17.55 -3.17
CA ASP A 98 10.29 18.95 -3.52
C ASP A 98 10.66 19.10 -5.00
N GLU A 99 9.84 19.80 -5.80
CA GLU A 99 10.10 19.98 -7.23
C GLU A 99 11.31 20.85 -7.51
N GLU A 100 11.51 21.90 -6.71
CA GLU A 100 12.56 22.89 -6.94
C GLU A 100 13.95 22.29 -6.68
N THR A 101 14.05 21.51 -5.60
CA THR A 101 15.32 20.94 -5.14
C THR A 101 15.51 19.47 -5.51
N GLY A 102 14.44 18.78 -5.90
CA GLY A 102 14.43 17.34 -6.15
C GLY A 102 14.61 16.47 -4.90
N LYS A 103 14.68 17.08 -3.71
CA LYS A 103 14.95 16.38 -2.45
C LYS A 103 13.69 15.70 -1.93
N LYS A 104 13.87 14.51 -1.36
CA LYS A 104 12.80 13.85 -0.59
C LYS A 104 12.57 14.61 0.70
N LEU A 105 11.31 14.87 1.01
CA LEU A 105 10.89 15.54 2.24
C LEU A 105 10.63 14.52 3.35
N SER A 106 11.10 14.85 4.55
CA SER A 106 10.69 14.16 5.77
C SER A 106 9.29 14.60 6.19
N PHE A 107 8.74 13.94 7.21
CA PHE A 107 7.46 14.34 7.81
C PHE A 107 7.56 15.75 8.40
N GLU A 108 8.67 16.04 9.07
CA GLU A 108 8.95 17.33 9.69
C GLU A 108 9.02 18.44 8.63
N ASP A 109 9.72 18.21 7.51
CA ASP A 109 9.82 19.19 6.42
C ASP A 109 8.43 19.52 5.84
N LEU A 110 7.62 18.48 5.59
CA LEU A 110 6.26 18.67 5.06
C LEU A 110 5.36 19.38 6.07
N LEU A 111 5.51 19.10 7.37
CA LEU A 111 4.73 19.73 8.43
C LEU A 111 5.09 21.21 8.56
N GLU A 112 6.38 21.56 8.51
CA GLU A 112 6.83 22.95 8.51
C GLU A 112 6.28 23.71 7.32
N ARG A 113 6.31 23.10 6.12
CA ARG A 113 5.70 23.69 4.93
C ARG A 113 4.20 23.87 5.11
N ALA A 114 3.50 22.89 5.63
CA ALA A 114 2.06 22.98 5.89
C ALA A 114 1.73 24.12 6.87
N LYS A 115 2.51 24.27 7.94
CA LYS A 115 2.37 25.35 8.93
C LYS A 115 2.66 26.73 8.35
N SER A 116 3.59 26.84 7.39
CA SER A 116 3.87 28.09 6.68
C SER A 116 2.68 28.58 5.84
N VAL A 117 1.87 27.66 5.33
CA VAL A 117 0.69 27.96 4.50
C VAL A 117 -0.55 28.17 5.38
N ASN A 118 -0.69 27.37 6.44
CA ASN A 118 -1.80 27.45 7.37
C ASN A 118 -1.32 27.09 8.79
N GLU A 119 -1.39 28.05 9.72
CA GLU A 119 -0.95 27.85 11.10
C GLU A 119 -1.66 26.68 11.81
N ASP A 120 -2.92 26.40 11.44
CA ASP A 120 -3.73 25.31 11.98
C ASP A 120 -3.48 23.96 11.29
N ALA A 121 -2.53 23.87 10.34
CA ALA A 121 -2.26 22.64 9.62
C ALA A 121 -1.97 21.45 10.54
N TRP A 122 -1.28 21.69 11.65
CA TRP A 122 -1.02 20.68 12.68
C TRP A 122 -2.31 20.17 13.34
N VAL A 123 -3.25 21.07 13.65
CA VAL A 123 -4.54 20.70 14.27
C VAL A 123 -5.36 19.86 13.29
N LYS A 124 -5.43 20.28 12.02
CA LYS A 124 -6.12 19.52 10.97
C LYS A 124 -5.53 18.12 10.81
N TYR A 125 -4.21 18.00 10.83
CA TYR A 125 -3.54 16.70 10.80
C TYR A 125 -3.88 15.83 12.03
N LEU A 126 -3.88 16.41 13.24
CA LEU A 126 -4.21 15.67 14.45
C LEU A 126 -5.65 15.12 14.43
N VAL A 127 -6.60 15.95 14.01
CA VAL A 127 -8.00 15.52 13.84
C VAL A 127 -8.08 14.43 12.79
N TYR A 128 -7.48 14.65 11.62
CA TYR A 128 -7.53 13.69 10.51
C TYR A 128 -6.93 12.32 10.86
N ARG A 129 -5.85 12.30 11.64
CA ARG A 129 -5.19 11.06 12.08
C ARG A 129 -6.05 10.23 13.05
N ASP A 130 -6.94 10.88 13.79
CA ASP A 130 -7.78 10.25 14.80
C ASP A 130 -9.09 9.68 14.23
N LEU A 131 -9.50 10.13 13.03
CA LEU A 131 -10.66 9.63 12.29
C LEU A 131 -10.46 8.18 11.80
#